data_AF-A0A8J4T0D6-F1
#
_entry.id   AF-A0A8J4T0D6-F1
#
_cell.length_a   1.000
_cell.length_b   1.000
_cell.length_c   1.000
_cell.angle_alpha   90.00
_cell.angle_beta   90.00
_cell.angle_gamma   90.00
#
_symmetry.space_group_name_H-M   'P 1'
#
loop_
_entity.id
_entity.type
_entity.pdbx_description
1 polymer ?
#
loop_
_entity_poly.entity_id
_entity_poly.type
_entity_poly.pdbx_seq_one_letter_code
_entity_poly.pdbx_strand_id
1 'polypeptide(L)'
;MRKVPAILDCVAETSGVQIAGLSLLDRLIVTVHRAGCAPIYLIAKTTPPAPRARALGVDITLASAIPLDEPALLINGGVFVETADLQRVIEGGGQLFSADDACLPVAMTVGDAMPVSAGKVAVPVTDATSAREAERRLWASLTSNADGIVDRFLNRPLGRYLSKILIHAPFSPNQVSIVSTLVGILSGWFFAGGYFISGAFLLQISAIIDCVDGDLARVLYKESRLGKWLDLVGDQFVHIAVFSGIGFGLARSDPASPALALGISAVLGVIISFAVIVCSMQRKSGRKSSGLKKLINATTNRDFSLLVLLLAIAGKLDLFLWIAGIGVHLFWIIALRSQWRDAGSAPAISKKSA
;
A
#
# COMPACT_ATOMS: atom_id res chain seq x y z
N MET A 1 -16.69 12.21 18.73
CA MET A 1 -15.73 11.56 19.64
C MET A 1 -14.68 12.60 19.97
N ARG A 2 -14.42 12.85 21.25
CA ARG A 2 -13.37 13.77 21.71
C ARG A 2 -12.02 13.14 21.33
N LYS A 3 -11.15 13.91 20.67
CA LYS A 3 -9.81 13.41 20.32
C LYS A 3 -8.96 13.34 21.58
N VAL A 4 -8.11 12.32 21.67
CA VAL A 4 -7.21 12.13 22.83
C VAL A 4 -5.98 13.02 22.64
N PRO A 5 -5.63 13.89 23.59
CA PRO A 5 -4.38 14.64 23.56
C PRO A 5 -3.18 13.69 23.59
N ALA A 6 -2.10 14.02 22.89
CA ALA A 6 -0.85 13.25 22.96
C ALA A 6 0.30 14.14 23.41
N ILE A 7 1.16 13.60 24.26
CA ILE A 7 2.35 14.25 24.80
C ILE A 7 3.56 13.42 24.39
N LEU A 8 4.44 14.01 23.59
CA LEU A 8 5.69 13.41 23.16
C LEU A 8 6.85 14.08 23.88
N ASP A 9 7.51 13.30 24.75
CA ASP A 9 8.74 13.70 25.42
C ASP A 9 9.94 13.48 24.49
N CYS A 10 10.52 14.57 23.98
CA CYS A 10 11.56 14.50 22.97
C CYS A 10 12.91 14.18 23.60
N VAL A 11 13.44 12.98 23.32
CA VAL A 11 14.80 12.60 23.72
C VAL A 11 15.79 13.09 22.66
N ALA A 12 16.69 14.00 23.05
CA ALA A 12 17.62 14.64 22.11
C ALA A 12 18.51 13.63 21.36
N GLU A 13 18.92 12.55 22.04
CA GLU A 13 19.80 11.51 21.52
C GLU A 13 19.13 10.67 20.42
N THR A 14 17.82 10.43 20.52
CA THR A 14 17.10 9.52 19.62
C THR A 14 16.26 10.25 18.56
N SER A 15 15.87 11.50 18.83
CA SER A 15 14.96 12.27 17.96
C SER A 15 15.45 12.39 16.51
N GLY A 16 16.77 12.53 16.31
CA GLY A 16 17.40 12.67 14.99
C GLY A 16 17.75 11.36 14.29
N VAL A 17 17.61 10.22 14.97
CA VAL A 17 17.99 8.90 14.43
C VAL A 17 17.14 8.59 13.20
N GLN A 18 17.79 8.27 12.08
CA GLN A 18 17.12 7.95 10.83
C GLN A 18 16.67 6.50 10.81
N ILE A 19 15.41 6.28 10.45
CA ILE A 19 14.83 4.96 10.20
C ILE A 19 14.21 5.03 8.82
N ALA A 20 14.78 4.33 7.85
CA ALA A 20 14.31 4.32 6.45
C ALA A 20 13.96 5.74 5.93
N GLY A 21 14.93 6.66 5.91
CA GLY A 21 14.82 7.99 5.29
C GLY A 21 14.00 9.05 6.04
N LEU A 22 13.46 8.76 7.24
CA LEU A 22 12.84 9.75 8.12
C LEU A 22 13.42 9.65 9.53
N SER A 23 13.53 10.79 10.23
CA SER A 23 13.91 10.80 11.64
C SER A 23 12.84 10.13 12.50
N LEU A 24 13.24 9.45 13.56
CA LEU A 24 12.36 8.77 14.51
C LEU A 24 11.25 9.69 15.02
N LEU A 25 11.59 10.94 15.38
CA LEU A 25 10.61 11.89 15.88
C LEU A 25 9.56 12.27 14.83
N ASP A 26 9.98 12.60 13.61
CA ASP A 26 9.07 12.94 12.51
C ASP A 26 8.11 11.77 12.22
N ARG A 27 8.61 10.53 12.28
CA ARG A 27 7.75 9.32 12.18
C ARG A 27 6.76 9.23 13.35
N LEU A 28 7.21 9.42 14.58
CA LEU A 28 6.35 9.36 15.77
C LEU A 28 5.22 10.38 15.70
N ILE A 29 5.53 11.64 15.35
CA ILE A 29 4.52 12.70 15.21
C ILE A 29 3.45 12.30 14.18
N VAL A 30 3.88 11.78 13.02
CA VAL A 30 2.95 11.33 11.97
C VAL A 30 2.13 10.12 12.44
N THR A 31 2.75 9.17 13.13
CA THR A 31 2.07 7.98 13.68
C THR A 31 0.99 8.36 14.70
N VAL A 32 1.30 9.30 15.60
CA VAL A 32 0.37 9.83 16.62
C VAL A 32 -0.79 10.57 15.98
N HIS A 33 -0.50 11.44 15.00
CA HIS A 33 -1.54 12.13 14.25
C HIS A 33 -2.48 11.14 13.53
N ARG A 34 -1.92 10.11 12.88
CA ARG A 34 -2.71 9.06 12.21
C ARG A 34 -3.50 8.18 13.18
N ALA A 35 -3.08 8.07 14.44
CA ALA A 35 -3.82 7.38 15.49
C ALA A 35 -5.08 8.14 15.93
N GLY A 36 -5.24 9.40 15.50
CA GLY A 36 -6.41 10.23 15.79
C GLY A 36 -6.20 11.17 16.98
N CYS A 37 -4.99 11.27 17.53
CA CYS A 37 -4.68 12.16 18.63
C CYS A 37 -4.66 13.63 18.18
N ALA A 38 -5.28 14.49 18.98
CA ALA A 38 -5.13 15.94 18.89
C ALA A 38 -5.68 16.59 20.18
N PRO A 39 -5.04 17.66 20.70
CA PRO A 39 -3.79 18.27 20.24
C PRO A 39 -2.54 17.39 20.51
N ILE A 40 -1.43 17.68 19.80
CA ILE A 40 -0.13 17.00 19.97
C ILE A 40 0.86 17.98 20.61
N TYR A 41 1.32 17.67 21.82
CA TYR A 41 2.29 18.45 22.57
C TYR A 41 3.69 17.84 22.44
N LEU A 42 4.68 18.64 22.06
CA LEU A 42 6.09 18.27 22.14
C LEU A 42 6.74 18.92 23.35
N ILE A 43 7.32 18.10 24.22
CA ILE A 43 8.17 18.56 25.32
C ILE A 43 9.60 18.62 24.78
N ALA A 44 10.03 19.82 24.41
CA ALA A 44 11.37 20.09 23.88
C ALA A 44 11.76 21.55 24.15
N LYS A 45 13.07 21.82 24.24
CA LYS A 45 13.59 23.20 24.39
C LYS A 45 13.36 24.05 23.14
N THR A 46 13.39 23.43 21.97
CA THR A 46 13.21 24.08 20.66
C THR A 46 12.40 23.17 19.75
N THR A 47 11.75 23.72 18.72
CA THR A 47 10.99 22.91 17.76
C THR A 47 11.95 22.06 16.94
N PRO A 48 11.96 20.72 17.09
CA PRO A 48 12.81 19.87 16.28
C PRO A 48 12.31 19.84 14.82
N PRO A 49 13.21 19.53 13.86
CA PRO A 49 12.82 19.42 12.45
C PRO A 49 11.93 18.18 12.26
N ALA A 50 10.71 18.40 11.77
CA ALA A 50 9.75 17.35 11.41
C ALA A 50 9.14 17.66 10.03
N PRO A 51 9.93 17.58 8.95
CA PRO A 51 9.51 18.03 7.62
C PRO A 51 8.31 17.24 7.10
N ARG A 52 8.20 15.94 7.39
CA ARG A 52 7.08 15.12 6.92
C ARG A 52 5.80 15.46 7.66
N ALA A 53 5.84 15.59 8.98
CA ALA A 53 4.69 16.03 9.79
C ALA A 53 4.19 17.40 9.35
N ARG A 54 5.10 18.37 9.12
CA ARG A 54 4.74 19.69 8.58
C ARG A 54 4.12 19.61 7.19
N ALA A 55 4.65 18.79 6.30
CA ALA A 55 4.09 18.59 4.96
C ALA A 55 2.69 17.95 4.98
N LEU A 56 2.33 17.25 6.06
CA LEU A 56 0.99 16.71 6.30
C LEU A 56 0.05 17.69 7.01
N GLY A 57 0.52 18.88 7.37
CA GLY A 57 -0.27 19.87 8.11
C GLY A 57 -0.57 19.44 9.54
N VAL A 58 0.31 18.66 10.17
CA VAL A 58 0.14 18.25 11.57
C VAL A 58 0.42 19.46 12.46
N ASP A 59 -0.60 19.89 13.22
CA ASP A 59 -0.46 20.93 14.23
C ASP A 59 0.30 20.40 15.45
N ILE A 60 1.38 21.08 15.80
CA ILE A 60 2.29 20.69 16.87
C ILE A 60 2.44 21.87 17.82
N THR A 61 2.14 21.65 19.10
CA THR A 61 2.29 22.67 20.15
C THR A 61 3.51 22.34 20.99
N LEU A 62 4.42 23.30 21.14
CA LEU A 62 5.52 23.17 22.11
C LEU A 62 4.97 23.41 23.52
N ALA A 63 5.35 22.54 24.45
CA ALA A 63 5.02 22.68 25.85
C ALA A 63 6.30 22.55 26.71
N SER A 64 6.41 23.38 27.74
CA SER A 64 7.48 23.31 28.74
C SER A 64 7.17 22.36 29.89
N ALA A 65 5.92 21.94 30.04
CA ALA A 65 5.43 21.03 31.07
C ALA A 65 4.27 20.19 30.51
N ILE A 66 3.95 19.08 31.19
CA ILE A 66 2.88 18.15 30.80
C ILE A 66 1.51 18.78 31.15
N PRO A 67 0.63 19.08 30.17
CA PRO A 67 -0.69 19.62 30.45
C PRO A 67 -1.66 18.46 30.79
N LEU A 68 -1.72 18.08 32.08
CA LEU A 68 -2.44 16.90 32.59
C LEU A 68 -3.92 17.15 32.94
N ASP A 69 -4.61 18.00 32.18
CA ASP A 69 -6.00 18.35 32.51
C ASP A 69 -7.02 17.26 32.09
N GLU A 70 -6.63 16.37 31.17
CA GLU A 70 -7.45 15.26 30.66
C GLU A 70 -6.61 14.01 30.37
N PRO A 71 -7.23 12.80 30.27
CA PRO A 71 -6.55 11.59 29.84
C PRO A 71 -5.82 11.79 28.51
N ALA A 72 -4.53 11.52 28.49
CA ALA A 72 -3.65 11.78 27.37
C ALA A 72 -2.75 10.58 27.09
N LEU A 73 -2.31 10.45 25.84
CA LEU A 73 -1.32 9.46 25.43
C LEU A 73 0.08 10.01 25.69
N LEU A 74 0.84 9.38 26.56
CA LEU A 74 2.24 9.73 26.86
C LEU A 74 3.17 8.82 26.04
N ILE A 75 4.12 9.43 25.34
CA ILE A 75 5.12 8.73 24.53
C ILE A 75 6.49 9.33 24.81
N ASN A 76 7.47 8.51 25.17
CA ASN A 76 8.86 8.91 25.15
C ASN A 76 9.44 8.73 23.74
N GLY A 77 10.21 9.71 23.25
CA GLY A 77 10.74 9.76 21.89
C GLY A 77 11.73 8.66 21.51
N GLY A 78 12.17 7.82 22.45
CA GLY A 78 13.04 6.66 22.22
C GLY A 78 12.31 5.37 21.82
N VAL A 79 11.19 5.44 21.09
CA VAL A 79 10.41 4.25 20.71
C VAL A 79 9.96 4.30 19.26
N PHE A 80 10.00 3.16 18.58
CA PHE A 80 9.41 2.99 17.26
C PHE A 80 8.12 2.20 17.38
N VAL A 81 7.00 2.73 16.85
CA VAL A 81 5.65 2.14 16.95
C VAL A 81 4.84 2.41 15.69
N GLU A 82 3.85 1.55 15.41
CA GLU A 82 2.89 1.74 14.33
C GLU A 82 1.59 2.39 14.82
N THR A 83 0.81 2.95 13.88
CA THR A 83 -0.47 3.60 14.20
C THR A 83 -1.44 2.66 14.90
N ALA A 84 -1.46 1.38 14.51
CA ALA A 84 -2.32 0.36 15.12
C ALA A 84 -1.90 0.01 16.56
N ASP A 85 -0.63 0.19 16.92
CA ASP A 85 -0.18 0.00 18.31
C ASP A 85 -0.76 1.11 19.19
N LEU A 86 -0.65 2.37 18.75
CA LEU A 86 -1.18 3.51 19.50
C LEU A 86 -2.70 3.46 19.63
N GLN A 87 -3.42 3.06 18.58
CA GLN A 87 -4.87 2.90 18.63
C GLN A 87 -5.29 1.87 19.68
N ARG A 88 -4.58 0.75 19.79
CA ARG A 88 -4.86 -0.26 20.82
C ARG A 88 -4.59 0.24 22.23
N VAL A 89 -3.55 1.07 22.42
CA VAL A 89 -3.28 1.72 23.71
C VAL A 89 -4.40 2.68 24.09
N ILE A 90 -4.85 3.49 23.13
CA ILE A 90 -5.94 4.45 23.34
C ILE A 90 -7.26 3.74 23.66
N GLU A 91 -7.58 2.66 22.93
CA GLU A 91 -8.80 1.87 23.14
C GLU A 91 -8.75 1.04 24.43
N GLY A 92 -7.59 0.49 24.76
CA GLY A 92 -7.39 -0.37 25.93
C GLY A 92 -7.11 0.39 27.24
N GLY A 93 -6.65 1.64 27.18
CA GLY A 93 -6.38 2.46 28.36
C GLY A 93 -5.19 1.99 29.19
N GLY A 94 -4.10 1.52 28.58
CA GLY A 94 -3.01 0.82 29.28
C GLY A 94 -1.58 1.18 28.85
N GLN A 95 -0.63 0.31 29.20
CA GLN A 95 0.80 0.43 28.88
C GLN A 95 1.16 -0.47 27.69
N LEU A 96 1.92 0.03 26.72
CA LEU A 96 2.33 -0.76 25.57
C LEU A 96 3.49 -1.70 25.92
N PHE A 97 3.38 -2.96 25.51
CA PHE A 97 4.45 -3.97 25.59
C PHE A 97 4.81 -4.43 24.18
N SER A 98 6.10 -4.62 23.89
CA SER A 98 6.55 -5.17 22.62
C SER A 98 6.07 -6.62 22.44
N ALA A 99 6.22 -7.18 21.23
CA ALA A 99 5.96 -8.61 20.98
C ALA A 99 6.86 -9.56 21.79
N ASP A 100 7.96 -9.03 22.34
CA ASP A 100 8.94 -9.75 23.16
C ASP A 100 8.71 -9.49 24.67
N ASP A 101 7.50 -9.05 25.05
CA ASP A 101 7.06 -8.71 26.42
C ASP A 101 7.89 -7.60 27.12
N ALA A 102 8.74 -6.87 26.38
CA ALA A 102 9.42 -5.70 26.92
C ALA A 102 8.46 -4.50 27.04
N CYS A 103 8.44 -3.84 28.20
CA CYS A 103 7.66 -2.61 28.41
C CYS A 103 8.20 -1.48 27.53
N LEU A 104 7.34 -0.89 26.71
CA LEU A 104 7.66 0.23 25.82
C LEU A 104 7.18 1.54 26.45
N PRO A 105 7.87 2.67 26.29
CA PRO A 105 7.52 3.91 26.97
C PRO A 105 6.36 4.66 26.27
N VAL A 106 5.22 3.97 26.16
CA VAL A 106 3.96 4.44 25.58
C VAL A 106 2.82 4.00 26.49
N ALA A 107 2.06 4.96 27.03
CA ALA A 107 0.98 4.67 27.97
C ALA A 107 -0.11 5.74 27.95
N MET A 108 -1.30 5.40 28.43
CA MET A 108 -2.30 6.40 28.80
C MET A 108 -2.01 6.97 30.19
N THR A 109 -2.25 8.28 30.39
CA THR A 109 -2.08 8.93 31.69
C THR A 109 -3.16 8.53 32.71
N VAL A 110 -4.26 7.94 32.23
CA VAL A 110 -5.39 7.47 33.04
C VAL A 110 -5.78 6.07 32.57
N GLY A 111 -6.04 5.18 33.53
CA GLY A 111 -6.30 3.77 33.31
C GLY A 111 -5.41 2.93 34.22
N ASP A 112 -5.82 1.70 34.52
CA ASP A 112 -4.92 0.73 35.14
C ASP A 112 -3.76 0.46 34.17
N ALA A 113 -2.57 0.17 34.68
CA ALA A 113 -1.40 -0.19 33.88
C ALA A 113 -1.54 -1.58 33.23
N MET A 114 -2.72 -1.88 32.67
CA MET A 114 -3.01 -3.11 31.97
C MET A 114 -2.09 -3.22 30.74
N PRO A 115 -1.46 -4.40 30.55
CA PRO A 115 -0.55 -4.60 29.43
C PRO A 115 -1.33 -4.64 28.11
N VAL A 116 -0.94 -3.80 27.17
CA VAL A 116 -1.40 -3.81 25.78
C VAL A 116 -0.26 -4.34 24.91
N SER A 117 -0.40 -5.55 24.37
CA SER A 117 0.62 -6.13 23.50
C SER A 117 0.65 -5.40 22.16
N ALA A 118 1.83 -4.99 21.71
CA ALA A 118 2.07 -4.36 20.42
C ALA A 118 2.07 -5.39 19.28
N GLY A 119 2.16 -4.89 18.05
CA GLY A 119 2.39 -5.72 16.88
C GLY A 119 3.84 -6.18 16.84
N LYS A 120 4.24 -6.80 15.72
CA LYS A 120 5.62 -7.28 15.53
C LYS A 120 6.66 -6.16 15.36
N VAL A 121 6.21 -4.91 15.21
CA VAL A 121 7.06 -3.80 14.77
C VAL A 121 7.57 -2.95 15.92
N ALA A 122 6.80 -2.82 17.00
CA ALA A 122 7.12 -1.90 18.08
C ALA A 122 8.39 -2.32 18.85
N VAL A 123 9.35 -1.41 18.97
CA VAL A 123 10.63 -1.63 19.65
C VAL A 123 11.16 -0.34 20.30
N PRO A 124 11.90 -0.42 21.41
CA PRO A 124 12.65 0.73 21.90
C PRO A 124 13.81 1.03 20.94
N VAL A 125 14.14 2.31 20.79
CA VAL A 125 15.26 2.79 19.99
C VAL A 125 16.19 3.59 20.88
N THR A 126 17.30 2.97 21.27
CA THR A 126 18.30 3.54 22.20
C THR A 126 19.66 3.73 21.53
N ASP A 127 19.92 3.04 20.43
CA ASP A 127 21.20 3.03 19.73
C ASP A 127 21.05 2.71 18.23
N ALA A 128 22.18 2.65 17.52
CA ALA A 128 22.19 2.32 16.10
C ALA A 128 21.75 0.88 15.80
N THR A 129 21.88 -0.06 16.74
CA THR A 129 21.51 -1.47 16.53
C THR A 129 20.00 -1.66 16.60
N SER A 130 19.36 -1.07 17.61
CA SER A 130 17.91 -0.99 17.78
C SER A 130 17.25 -0.20 16.65
N ALA A 131 17.87 0.87 16.16
CA ALA A 131 17.40 1.61 14.98
C ALA A 131 17.38 0.74 13.71
N ARG A 132 18.43 -0.07 13.48
CA ARG A 132 18.48 -1.01 12.34
C ARG A 132 17.45 -2.12 12.47
N GLU A 133 17.19 -2.59 13.69
CA GLU A 133 16.14 -3.57 13.96
C GLU A 133 14.74 -2.99 13.73
N ALA A 134 14.49 -1.77 14.19
CA ALA A 134 13.25 -1.03 13.91
C ALA A 134 13.02 -0.88 12.40
N GLU A 135 14.07 -0.49 11.65
CA GLU A 135 14.00 -0.41 10.19
C GLU A 135 13.70 -1.77 9.55
N ARG A 136 14.36 -2.85 10.00
CA ARG A 136 14.12 -4.21 9.49
C ARG A 136 12.66 -4.65 9.72
N ARG A 137 12.14 -4.42 10.93
CA ARG A 137 10.76 -4.72 11.31
C ARG A 137 9.76 -3.91 10.49
N LEU A 138 10.03 -2.62 10.25
CA LEU A 138 9.24 -1.77 9.36
C LEU A 138 9.17 -2.34 7.94
N TRP A 139 10.31 -2.66 7.32
CA TRP A 139 10.32 -3.23 5.98
C TRP A 139 9.59 -4.57 5.89
N ALA A 140 9.66 -5.39 6.95
CA ALA A 140 8.93 -6.65 7.02
C ALA A 140 7.40 -6.45 7.10
N SER A 141 6.93 -5.42 7.79
CA SER A 141 5.50 -5.12 7.98
C SER A 141 4.79 -4.67 6.71
N LEU A 142 5.53 -4.17 5.71
CA LEU A 142 4.97 -3.78 4.41
C LEU A 142 4.45 -4.96 3.56
N THR A 143 4.76 -6.20 3.94
CA THR A 143 4.33 -7.38 3.19
C THR A 143 2.85 -7.64 3.45
N SER A 144 2.04 -7.68 2.39
CA SER A 144 0.59 -7.85 2.51
C SER A 144 0.19 -9.32 2.35
N ASN A 145 -0.87 -9.72 3.04
CA ASN A 145 -1.49 -11.04 2.81
C ASN A 145 -2.29 -11.09 1.49
N ALA A 146 -2.52 -9.94 0.86
CA ALA A 146 -3.20 -9.84 -0.43
C ALA A 146 -2.26 -10.00 -1.65
N ASP A 147 -0.95 -10.03 -1.42
CA ASP A 147 0.03 -10.22 -2.49
C ASP A 147 -0.05 -11.66 -2.99
N GLY A 148 -0.12 -11.85 -4.31
CA GLY A 148 -0.03 -13.19 -4.86
C GLY A 148 1.39 -13.72 -4.86
N ILE A 149 1.53 -14.91 -5.45
CA ILE A 149 2.72 -15.74 -5.27
C ILE A 149 3.94 -15.07 -5.91
N VAL A 150 3.80 -14.51 -7.12
CA VAL A 150 4.92 -13.89 -7.83
C VAL A 150 5.34 -12.61 -7.14
N ASP A 151 4.38 -11.79 -6.70
CA ASP A 151 4.69 -10.59 -5.94
C ASP A 151 5.40 -10.90 -4.62
N ARG A 152 4.90 -11.89 -3.89
CA ARG A 152 5.45 -12.29 -2.58
C ARG A 152 6.89 -12.80 -2.67
N PHE A 153 7.18 -13.64 -3.67
CA PHE A 153 8.46 -14.36 -3.73
C PHE A 153 9.49 -13.74 -4.70
N LEU A 154 9.06 -12.90 -5.65
CA LEU A 154 9.94 -12.32 -6.66
C LEU A 154 9.87 -10.79 -6.72
N ASN A 155 8.69 -10.21 -6.97
CA ASN A 155 8.62 -8.76 -7.21
C ASN A 155 8.92 -7.93 -5.97
N ARG A 156 8.39 -8.32 -4.80
CA ARG A 156 8.63 -7.59 -3.56
C ARG A 156 10.05 -7.71 -3.03
N PRO A 157 10.70 -8.88 -3.00
CA PRO A 157 12.11 -8.95 -2.58
C PRO A 157 13.02 -8.06 -3.43
N LEU A 158 12.87 -8.09 -4.76
CA LEU A 158 13.64 -7.26 -5.68
C LEU A 158 13.26 -5.78 -5.59
N GLY A 159 11.96 -5.48 -5.57
CA GLY A 159 11.43 -4.13 -5.42
C GLY A 159 11.89 -3.49 -4.12
N ARG A 160 11.86 -4.23 -3.00
CA ARG A 160 12.29 -3.72 -1.68
C ARG A 160 13.78 -3.41 -1.62
N TYR A 161 14.60 -4.17 -2.34
CA TYR A 161 16.02 -3.82 -2.52
C TYR A 161 16.15 -2.45 -3.21
N LEU A 162 15.40 -2.23 -4.30
CA LEU A 162 15.36 -0.94 -5.00
C LEU A 162 14.77 0.18 -4.12
N SER A 163 13.72 -0.08 -3.35
CA SER A 163 13.10 0.89 -2.44
C SER A 163 14.09 1.40 -1.40
N LYS A 164 14.92 0.53 -0.82
CA LYS A 164 15.97 0.92 0.14
C LYS A 164 17.04 1.82 -0.46
N ILE A 165 17.28 1.72 -1.76
CA ILE A 165 18.19 2.62 -2.48
C ILE A 165 17.47 3.94 -2.77
N LEU A 166 16.28 3.86 -3.37
CA LEU A 166 15.50 5.03 -3.83
C LEU A 166 14.94 5.90 -2.71
N ILE A 167 14.85 5.38 -1.48
CA ILE A 167 14.40 6.18 -0.34
C ILE A 167 15.33 7.36 -0.01
N HIS A 168 16.59 7.27 -0.43
CA HIS A 168 17.59 8.33 -0.30
C HIS A 168 17.65 9.25 -1.52
N ALA A 169 16.87 8.95 -2.56
CA ALA A 169 16.79 9.75 -3.78
C ALA A 169 15.61 10.73 -3.73
N PRO A 170 15.65 11.85 -4.46
CA PRO A 170 14.60 12.87 -4.45
C PRO A 170 13.35 12.49 -5.26
N PHE A 171 13.12 11.20 -5.53
CA PHE A 171 11.98 10.74 -6.32
C PHE A 171 10.72 10.62 -5.46
N SER A 172 9.59 11.11 -5.98
CA SER A 172 8.28 10.89 -5.40
C SER A 172 7.72 9.51 -5.77
N PRO A 173 6.88 8.88 -4.93
CA PRO A 173 6.22 7.64 -5.27
C PRO A 173 5.47 7.72 -6.61
N ASN A 174 4.74 8.81 -6.85
CA ASN A 174 4.00 9.01 -8.09
C ASN A 174 4.91 9.04 -9.34
N GLN A 175 6.14 9.59 -9.23
CA GLN A 175 7.10 9.54 -10.35
C GLN A 175 7.54 8.10 -10.64
N VAL A 176 7.77 7.30 -9.59
CA VAL A 176 8.12 5.88 -9.74
C VAL A 176 6.97 5.11 -10.40
N SER A 177 5.72 5.37 -10.00
CA SER A 177 4.52 4.80 -10.63
C SER A 177 4.37 5.17 -12.11
N ILE A 178 4.66 6.43 -12.48
CA ILE A 178 4.64 6.85 -13.88
C ILE A 178 5.70 6.09 -14.68
N VAL A 179 6.91 5.94 -14.13
CA VAL A 179 7.99 5.18 -14.77
C VAL A 179 7.62 3.70 -14.91
N SER A 180 7.08 3.05 -13.87
CA SER A 180 6.63 1.65 -13.96
C SER A 180 5.60 1.48 -15.07
N THR A 181 4.61 2.38 -15.14
CA THR A 181 3.56 2.39 -16.17
C THR A 181 4.13 2.56 -17.57
N LEU A 182 5.05 3.51 -17.78
CA LEU A 182 5.67 3.75 -19.09
C LEU A 182 6.49 2.54 -19.57
N VAL A 183 7.26 1.91 -18.67
CA VAL A 183 7.98 0.67 -18.98
C VAL A 183 7.01 -0.46 -19.33
N GLY A 184 5.88 -0.55 -18.62
CA GLY A 184 4.82 -1.52 -18.90
C GLY A 184 4.16 -1.30 -20.25
N ILE A 185 3.86 -0.06 -20.63
CA ILE A 185 3.33 0.26 -21.97
C ILE A 185 4.36 -0.06 -23.06
N LEU A 186 5.63 0.27 -22.82
CA LEU A 186 6.73 -0.05 -23.73
C LEU A 186 6.84 -1.56 -23.99
N SER A 187 6.55 -2.40 -22.99
CA SER A 187 6.49 -3.85 -23.19
C SER A 187 5.48 -4.26 -24.28
N GLY A 188 4.31 -3.61 -24.32
CA GLY A 188 3.29 -3.78 -25.35
C GLY A 188 3.80 -3.49 -26.76
N TRP A 189 4.61 -2.44 -26.90
CA TRP A 189 5.25 -2.11 -28.18
C TRP A 189 6.20 -3.21 -28.66
N PHE A 190 7.02 -3.76 -27.75
CA PHE A 190 7.92 -4.87 -28.07
C PHE A 190 7.13 -6.13 -28.46
N PHE A 191 6.04 -6.44 -27.76
CA PHE A 191 5.14 -7.53 -28.14
C PHE A 191 4.56 -7.32 -29.54
N ALA A 192 4.07 -6.12 -29.86
CA ALA A 192 3.52 -5.79 -31.17
C ALA A 192 4.55 -5.95 -32.31
N GLY A 193 5.83 -5.69 -32.02
CA GLY A 193 6.94 -5.90 -32.95
C GLY A 193 7.39 -7.35 -33.09
N GLY A 194 6.82 -8.30 -32.34
CA GLY A 194 7.22 -9.71 -32.33
C GLY A 194 8.42 -10.02 -31.41
N TYR A 195 8.94 -9.04 -30.68
CA TYR A 195 10.03 -9.22 -29.71
C TYR A 195 9.48 -9.74 -28.36
N PHE A 196 8.88 -10.92 -28.38
CA PHE A 196 8.07 -11.45 -27.28
C PHE A 196 8.83 -11.61 -25.97
N ILE A 197 10.07 -12.12 -26.00
CA ILE A 197 10.88 -12.32 -24.79
C ILE A 197 11.26 -10.95 -24.18
N SER A 198 11.71 -10.01 -25.01
CA SER A 198 12.07 -8.66 -24.56
C SER A 198 10.86 -7.90 -24.00
N GLY A 199 9.70 -8.02 -24.65
CA GLY A 199 8.45 -7.48 -24.14
C GLY A 199 8.10 -8.06 -22.77
N ALA A 200 8.15 -9.39 -22.62
CA ALA A 200 7.82 -10.01 -21.34
C ALA A 200 8.82 -9.67 -20.23
N PHE A 201 10.10 -9.52 -20.57
CA PHE A 201 11.12 -9.07 -19.62
C PHE A 201 10.88 -7.62 -19.17
N LEU A 202 10.53 -6.72 -20.08
CA LEU A 202 10.16 -5.34 -19.73
C LEU A 202 8.91 -5.28 -18.84
N LEU A 203 7.91 -6.13 -19.12
CA LEU A 203 6.72 -6.25 -18.27
C LEU A 203 7.09 -6.72 -16.85
N GLN A 204 8.01 -7.68 -16.74
CA GLN A 204 8.51 -8.16 -15.45
C GLN A 204 9.25 -7.06 -14.68
N ILE A 205 10.09 -6.27 -15.36
CA ILE A 205 10.76 -5.10 -14.76
C ILE A 205 9.73 -4.09 -14.29
N SER A 206 8.73 -3.77 -15.13
CA SER A 206 7.65 -2.85 -14.79
C SER A 206 6.94 -3.27 -13.50
N ALA A 207 6.60 -4.56 -13.34
CA ALA A 207 5.97 -5.08 -12.13
C ALA A 207 6.86 -4.98 -10.87
N ILE A 208 8.18 -5.16 -11.02
CA ILE A 208 9.14 -4.97 -9.91
C ILE A 208 9.20 -3.48 -9.50
N ILE A 209 9.25 -2.56 -10.46
CA ILE A 209 9.30 -1.11 -10.19
C ILE A 209 7.98 -0.64 -9.55
N ASP A 210 6.86 -1.21 -9.96
CA ASP A 210 5.53 -0.93 -9.38
C ASP A 210 5.50 -1.19 -7.87
N CYS A 211 6.12 -2.28 -7.41
CA CYS A 211 6.22 -2.58 -5.98
C CYS A 211 7.00 -1.49 -5.21
N VAL A 212 7.90 -0.75 -5.87
CA VAL A 212 8.75 0.26 -5.25
C VAL A 212 7.92 1.47 -4.81
N ASP A 213 6.98 1.94 -5.64
CA ASP A 213 6.21 3.14 -5.34
C ASP A 213 5.36 2.98 -4.06
N GLY A 214 4.75 1.81 -3.87
CA GLY A 214 3.89 1.50 -2.75
C GLY A 214 4.69 1.34 -1.46
N ASP A 215 5.90 0.79 -1.57
CA ASP A 215 6.85 0.72 -0.47
C ASP A 215 7.31 2.14 -0.07
N LEU A 216 7.72 2.98 -1.03
CA LEU A 216 8.13 4.37 -0.75
C LEU A 216 6.97 5.21 -0.19
N ALA A 217 5.76 5.05 -0.72
CA ALA A 217 4.57 5.75 -0.26
C ALA A 217 4.27 5.42 1.20
N ARG A 218 4.30 4.13 1.58
CA ARG A 218 4.01 3.68 2.94
C ARG A 218 5.11 4.05 3.92
N VAL A 219 6.37 3.79 3.57
CA VAL A 219 7.52 4.04 4.46
C VAL A 219 7.73 5.53 4.73
N LEU A 220 7.54 6.39 3.74
CA LEU A 220 7.71 7.84 3.87
C LEU A 220 6.41 8.57 4.24
N TYR A 221 5.33 7.86 4.54
CA TYR A 221 3.98 8.42 4.78
C TYR A 221 3.49 9.34 3.64
N LYS A 222 3.86 9.06 2.39
CA LYS A 222 3.51 9.79 1.16
C LYS A 222 2.32 9.18 0.39
N GLU A 223 1.59 8.24 1.00
CA GLU A 223 0.36 7.69 0.43
C GLU A 223 -0.65 8.80 0.10
N SER A 224 -1.26 8.73 -1.08
CA SER A 224 -2.22 9.74 -1.54
C SER A 224 -3.35 9.12 -2.36
N ARG A 225 -4.49 9.82 -2.44
CA ARG A 225 -5.62 9.40 -3.29
C ARG A 225 -5.24 9.43 -4.77
N LEU A 226 -4.44 10.42 -5.18
CA LEU A 226 -3.91 10.54 -6.54
C LEU A 226 -3.02 9.34 -6.87
N GLY A 227 -2.08 8.98 -5.99
CA GLY A 227 -1.19 7.83 -6.19
C GLY A 227 -1.97 6.53 -6.38
N LYS A 228 -2.96 6.26 -5.51
CA LYS A 228 -3.84 5.08 -5.66
C LYS A 228 -4.64 5.07 -6.96
N TRP A 229 -5.04 6.24 -7.46
CA TRP A 229 -5.76 6.34 -8.72
C TRP A 229 -4.83 6.16 -9.92
N LEU A 230 -3.62 6.70 -9.83
CA LEU A 230 -2.58 6.58 -10.86
C LEU A 230 -2.10 5.13 -10.99
N ASP A 231 -1.89 4.43 -9.89
CA ASP A 231 -1.62 2.99 -9.82
C ASP A 231 -2.72 2.18 -10.54
N LEU A 232 -3.97 2.35 -10.10
CA LEU A 232 -5.13 1.65 -10.66
C LEU A 232 -5.33 1.89 -12.17
N VAL A 233 -5.13 3.13 -12.64
CA VAL A 233 -5.31 3.51 -14.06
C VAL A 233 -4.10 3.10 -14.89
N GLY A 234 -2.89 3.26 -14.35
CA GLY A 234 -1.64 2.86 -14.98
C GLY A 234 -1.63 1.37 -15.32
N ASP A 235 -2.08 0.53 -14.38
CA ASP A 235 -2.29 -0.91 -14.61
C ASP A 235 -3.15 -1.20 -15.83
N GLN A 236 -4.24 -0.45 -16.02
CA GLN A 236 -5.13 -0.68 -17.17
C GLN A 236 -4.44 -0.34 -18.48
N PHE A 237 -3.67 0.75 -18.52
CA PHE A 237 -2.89 1.09 -19.71
C PHE A 237 -1.85 0.01 -20.04
N VAL A 238 -1.17 -0.52 -19.02
CA VAL A 238 -0.22 -1.63 -19.19
C VAL A 238 -0.95 -2.87 -19.71
N HIS A 239 -2.08 -3.27 -19.10
CA HIS A 239 -2.87 -4.42 -19.56
C HIS A 239 -3.34 -4.28 -21.00
N ILE A 240 -3.89 -3.11 -21.36
CA ILE A 240 -4.33 -2.83 -22.72
C ILE A 240 -3.17 -2.92 -23.70
N ALA A 241 -2.02 -2.31 -23.38
CA ALA A 241 -0.82 -2.34 -24.21
C ALA A 241 -0.28 -3.77 -24.39
N VAL A 242 -0.22 -4.57 -23.33
CA VAL A 242 0.25 -5.96 -23.36
C VAL A 242 -0.68 -6.85 -24.18
N PHE A 243 -1.99 -6.83 -23.92
CA PHE A 243 -2.95 -7.68 -24.65
C PHE A 243 -3.05 -7.30 -26.13
N SER A 244 -3.06 -6.00 -26.43
CA SER A 244 -3.05 -5.51 -27.81
C SER A 244 -1.74 -5.89 -28.51
N GLY A 245 -0.61 -5.72 -27.82
CA GLY A 245 0.71 -6.02 -28.34
C GLY A 245 0.91 -7.51 -28.65
N ILE A 246 0.56 -8.39 -27.72
CA ILE A 246 0.68 -9.85 -27.93
C ILE A 246 -0.28 -10.29 -29.04
N GLY A 247 -1.54 -9.84 -29.02
CA GLY A 247 -2.53 -10.19 -30.04
C GLY A 247 -2.13 -9.76 -31.45
N PHE A 248 -1.65 -8.52 -31.60
CA PHE A 248 -1.18 -8.00 -32.88
C PHE A 248 0.13 -8.66 -33.34
N GLY A 249 1.09 -8.82 -32.44
CA GLY A 249 2.38 -9.44 -32.74
C GLY A 249 2.23 -10.89 -33.24
N LEU A 250 1.41 -11.69 -32.57
CA LEU A 250 1.15 -13.08 -32.97
C LEU A 250 0.37 -13.16 -34.29
N ALA A 251 -0.63 -12.30 -34.50
CA ALA A 251 -1.41 -12.29 -35.74
C ALA A 251 -0.58 -11.87 -36.98
N ARG A 252 0.49 -11.08 -36.79
CA ARG A 252 1.45 -10.79 -37.86
C ARG A 252 2.31 -11.99 -38.23
N SER A 253 2.67 -12.81 -37.24
CA SER A 253 3.47 -14.02 -37.46
C SER A 253 2.63 -15.17 -38.03
N ASP A 254 1.36 -15.28 -37.64
CA ASP A 254 0.40 -16.26 -38.12
C ASP A 254 -0.99 -15.61 -38.31
N PRO A 255 -1.35 -15.18 -39.53
CA PRO A 255 -2.64 -14.54 -39.80
C PRO A 255 -3.86 -15.44 -39.56
N ALA A 256 -3.70 -16.76 -39.55
CA ALA A 256 -4.79 -17.70 -39.24
C ALA A 256 -5.04 -17.82 -37.72
N SER A 257 -4.12 -17.30 -36.90
CA SER A 257 -4.22 -17.35 -35.44
C SER A 257 -5.40 -16.52 -34.92
N PRO A 258 -6.18 -17.04 -33.95
CA PRO A 258 -7.22 -16.27 -33.28
C PRO A 258 -6.66 -15.16 -32.35
N ALA A 259 -5.33 -15.00 -32.27
CA ALA A 259 -4.66 -14.12 -31.31
C ALA A 259 -5.16 -12.67 -31.35
N LEU A 260 -5.42 -12.10 -32.53
CA LEU A 260 -5.94 -10.73 -32.63
C LEU A 260 -7.33 -10.61 -32.00
N ALA A 261 -8.22 -11.55 -32.30
CA ALA A 261 -9.57 -11.58 -31.75
C ALA A 261 -9.55 -11.78 -30.23
N LEU A 262 -8.69 -12.69 -29.74
CA LEU A 262 -8.49 -12.91 -28.30
C LEU A 262 -7.91 -11.67 -27.60
N GLY A 263 -6.95 -10.99 -28.22
CA GLY A 263 -6.38 -9.74 -27.72
C GLY A 263 -7.44 -8.64 -27.60
N ILE A 264 -8.26 -8.45 -28.64
CA ILE A 264 -9.38 -7.49 -28.63
C ILE A 264 -10.39 -7.86 -27.53
N SER A 265 -10.76 -9.14 -27.42
CA SER A 265 -11.66 -9.63 -26.37
C SER A 265 -11.12 -9.34 -24.97
N ALA A 266 -9.83 -9.62 -24.74
CA ALA A 266 -9.18 -9.36 -23.48
C ALA A 266 -9.17 -7.85 -23.13
N VAL A 267 -8.86 -6.98 -24.11
CA VAL A 267 -8.91 -5.53 -23.94
C VAL A 267 -10.32 -5.06 -23.56
N LEU A 268 -11.36 -5.54 -24.24
CA LEU A 268 -12.75 -5.23 -23.89
C LEU A 268 -13.09 -5.71 -22.49
N GLY A 269 -12.66 -6.93 -22.13
CA GLY A 269 -12.82 -7.48 -20.78
C GLY A 269 -12.15 -6.61 -19.72
N VAL A 270 -10.95 -6.10 -19.96
CA VAL A 270 -10.23 -5.18 -19.05
C VAL A 270 -11.00 -3.88 -18.86
N ILE A 271 -11.46 -3.26 -19.95
CA ILE A 271 -12.23 -2.01 -19.90
C ILE A 271 -13.53 -2.21 -19.10
N ILE A 272 -14.26 -3.30 -19.35
CA ILE A 272 -15.49 -3.63 -18.61
C ILE A 272 -15.18 -3.88 -17.13
N SER A 273 -14.13 -4.66 -16.83
CA SER A 273 -13.69 -4.94 -15.46
C SER A 273 -13.38 -3.65 -14.70
N PHE A 274 -12.64 -2.74 -15.34
CA PHE A 274 -12.32 -1.44 -14.78
C PHE A 274 -13.58 -0.59 -14.53
N ALA A 275 -14.51 -0.54 -15.48
CA ALA A 275 -15.78 0.17 -15.30
C ALA A 275 -16.59 -0.41 -14.12
N VAL A 276 -16.65 -1.73 -13.98
CA VAL A 276 -17.31 -2.42 -12.86
C VAL A 276 -16.66 -2.08 -11.51
N ILE A 277 -15.33 -1.99 -11.45
CA ILE A 277 -14.58 -1.58 -10.25
C ILE A 277 -14.83 -0.10 -9.92
N VAL A 278 -14.75 0.80 -10.89
CA VAL A 278 -14.97 2.24 -10.68
C VAL A 278 -16.40 2.50 -10.20
N CYS A 279 -17.40 1.89 -10.83
CA CYS A 279 -18.79 1.94 -10.39
C CYS A 279 -18.96 1.43 -8.95
N SER A 280 -18.25 0.35 -8.59
CA SER A 280 -18.24 -0.15 -7.21
C SER A 280 -17.64 0.85 -6.23
N MET A 281 -16.56 1.53 -6.60
CA MET A 281 -15.89 2.51 -5.74
C MET A 281 -16.75 3.76 -5.50
N GLN A 282 -17.62 4.13 -6.44
CA GLN A 282 -18.51 5.29 -6.33
C GLN A 282 -19.75 5.02 -5.46
N ARG A 283 -20.18 3.76 -5.32
CA ARG A 283 -21.32 3.42 -4.46
C ARG A 283 -20.94 3.63 -2.98
N LYS A 284 -21.57 4.61 -2.32
CA LYS A 284 -21.42 4.98 -0.90
C LYS A 284 -21.92 3.91 0.12
N SER A 285 -21.86 2.62 -0.22
CA SER A 285 -22.33 1.57 0.71
C SER A 285 -21.24 1.18 1.70
N GLY A 286 -21.49 1.48 2.99
CA GLY A 286 -20.74 0.95 4.10
C GLY A 286 -20.72 -0.58 4.05
N ARG A 287 -19.54 -1.16 4.26
CA ARG A 287 -19.26 -2.61 4.26
C ARG A 287 -19.16 -3.25 2.87
N LYS A 288 -18.07 -2.94 2.15
CA LYS A 288 -17.60 -3.77 1.02
C LYS A 288 -17.47 -5.22 1.47
N SER A 289 -18.14 -6.15 0.79
CA SER A 289 -18.03 -7.58 1.06
C SER A 289 -16.58 -8.05 0.96
N SER A 290 -16.20 -9.03 1.78
CA SER A 290 -14.86 -9.63 1.78
C SER A 290 -14.48 -10.15 0.39
N GLY A 291 -15.45 -10.70 -0.36
CA GLY A 291 -15.27 -11.16 -1.74
C GLY A 291 -14.91 -10.05 -2.72
N LEU A 292 -15.62 -8.91 -2.69
CA LEU A 292 -15.34 -7.79 -3.59
C LEU A 292 -13.97 -7.14 -3.31
N LYS A 293 -13.57 -7.07 -2.04
CA LYS A 293 -12.21 -6.62 -1.67
C LYS A 293 -11.14 -7.57 -2.21
N LYS A 294 -11.34 -8.88 -2.11
CA LYS A 294 -10.42 -9.88 -2.67
C LYS A 294 -10.31 -9.77 -4.20
N LEU A 295 -11.43 -9.54 -4.88
CA LEU A 295 -11.45 -9.38 -6.34
C LEU A 295 -10.72 -8.12 -6.79
N ILE A 296 -10.95 -6.98 -6.14
CA ILE A 296 -10.23 -5.74 -6.45
C ILE A 296 -8.72 -5.96 -6.29
N ASN A 297 -8.29 -6.55 -5.17
CA ASN A 297 -6.87 -6.85 -4.96
C ASN A 297 -6.30 -7.82 -6.01
N ALA A 298 -7.07 -8.83 -6.42
CA ALA A 298 -6.65 -9.77 -7.47
C ALA A 298 -6.51 -9.12 -8.85
N THR A 299 -7.17 -7.98 -9.10
CA THR A 299 -7.10 -7.27 -10.40
C THR A 299 -5.92 -6.30 -10.46
N THR A 300 -5.53 -5.75 -9.31
CA THR A 300 -4.39 -4.84 -9.17
C THR A 300 -3.06 -5.60 -9.12
N ASN A 301 -3.05 -6.90 -8.78
CA ASN A 301 -1.81 -7.66 -8.76
C ASN A 301 -1.33 -8.02 -10.18
N ARG A 302 -0.08 -7.64 -10.50
CA ARG A 302 0.61 -8.00 -11.75
C ARG A 302 1.28 -9.38 -11.70
N ASP A 303 0.70 -10.32 -10.96
CA ASP A 303 1.25 -11.67 -10.72
C ASP A 303 1.44 -12.49 -12.00
N PHE A 304 0.76 -12.13 -13.10
CA PHE A 304 0.89 -12.84 -14.38
C PHE A 304 2.16 -12.45 -15.17
N SER A 305 2.90 -11.41 -14.77
CA SER A 305 4.12 -10.95 -15.46
C SER A 305 5.14 -12.07 -15.67
N LEU A 306 5.40 -12.87 -14.63
CA LEU A 306 6.32 -14.00 -14.72
C LEU A 306 5.76 -15.12 -15.60
N LEU A 307 4.45 -15.37 -15.54
CA LEU A 307 3.79 -16.35 -16.42
C LEU A 307 3.96 -15.96 -17.89
N VAL A 308 3.77 -14.68 -18.22
CA VAL A 308 3.99 -14.16 -19.59
C VAL A 308 5.44 -14.34 -20.00
N LEU A 309 6.41 -14.10 -19.12
CA LEU A 309 7.83 -14.32 -19.41
C LEU A 309 8.13 -15.80 -19.71
N LEU A 310 7.63 -16.72 -18.90
CA LEU A 310 7.82 -18.15 -19.11
C LEU A 310 7.16 -18.63 -20.42
N LEU A 311 5.95 -18.16 -20.71
CA LEU A 311 5.24 -18.49 -21.94
C LEU A 311 5.87 -17.85 -23.18
N ALA A 312 6.45 -16.65 -23.07
CA ALA A 312 7.23 -16.02 -24.13
C ALA A 312 8.48 -16.83 -24.47
N ILE A 313 9.22 -17.28 -23.46
CA ILE A 313 10.41 -18.14 -23.64
C ILE A 313 10.01 -19.48 -24.27
N ALA A 314 8.87 -20.05 -23.86
CA ALA A 314 8.35 -21.30 -24.41
C ALA A 314 7.71 -21.16 -25.80
N GLY A 315 7.55 -19.94 -26.33
CA GLY A 315 6.84 -19.69 -27.60
C GLY A 315 5.34 -19.97 -27.55
N LYS A 316 4.71 -19.93 -26.37
CA LYS A 316 3.30 -20.28 -26.12
C LYS A 316 2.46 -19.11 -25.59
N LEU A 317 2.66 -17.92 -26.15
CA LEU A 317 1.89 -16.72 -25.74
C LEU A 317 0.43 -16.73 -26.21
N ASP A 318 0.10 -17.55 -27.19
CA ASP A 318 -1.28 -17.86 -27.58
C ASP A 318 -2.08 -18.46 -26.40
N LEU A 319 -1.47 -19.36 -25.63
CA LEU A 319 -2.06 -19.94 -24.43
C LEU A 319 -2.35 -18.87 -23.38
N PHE A 320 -1.45 -17.89 -23.22
CA PHE A 320 -1.67 -16.77 -22.31
C PHE A 320 -2.92 -15.97 -22.69
N LEU A 321 -3.11 -15.66 -23.98
CA LEU A 321 -4.30 -14.93 -24.45
C LEU A 321 -5.60 -15.68 -24.17
N TRP A 322 -5.61 -17.01 -24.31
CA TRP A 322 -6.78 -17.83 -23.93
C TRP A 322 -7.07 -17.76 -22.43
N ILE A 323 -6.05 -17.98 -21.59
CA ILE A 323 -6.19 -17.94 -20.12
C ILE A 323 -6.64 -16.55 -19.67
N ALA A 324 -5.98 -15.50 -20.18
CA ALA A 324 -6.27 -14.12 -19.81
C ALA A 324 -7.63 -13.66 -20.33
N GLY A 325 -7.99 -13.99 -21.58
CA GLY A 325 -9.29 -13.69 -22.16
C GLY A 325 -10.43 -14.31 -21.35
N ILE A 326 -10.36 -15.61 -21.05
CA ILE A 326 -11.37 -16.27 -20.22
C ILE A 326 -11.38 -15.68 -18.80
N GLY A 327 -10.20 -15.51 -18.21
CA GLY A 327 -10.03 -15.02 -16.84
C GLY A 327 -10.64 -13.63 -16.63
N VAL A 328 -10.39 -12.69 -17.55
CA VAL A 328 -10.92 -11.32 -17.43
C VAL A 328 -12.44 -11.30 -17.58
N HIS A 329 -13.02 -12.13 -18.45
CA HIS A 329 -14.46 -12.20 -18.58
C HIS A 329 -15.14 -12.82 -17.36
N LEU A 330 -14.58 -13.90 -16.82
CA LEU A 330 -15.06 -14.48 -15.56
C LEU A 330 -14.96 -13.47 -14.41
N PHE A 331 -13.87 -12.71 -14.35
CA PHE A 331 -13.65 -11.73 -13.31
C PHE A 331 -14.77 -10.69 -13.23
N TRP A 332 -15.08 -9.97 -14.31
CA TRP A 332 -16.09 -8.91 -14.23
C TRP A 332 -17.50 -9.46 -14.04
N ILE A 333 -17.81 -10.66 -14.56
CA ILE A 333 -19.09 -11.33 -14.31
C ILE A 333 -19.26 -11.63 -12.81
N ILE A 334 -18.24 -12.20 -12.18
CA ILE A 334 -18.25 -12.51 -10.73
C ILE A 334 -18.32 -11.21 -9.92
N ALA A 335 -17.54 -10.19 -10.28
CA ALA A 335 -17.54 -8.89 -9.60
C ALA A 335 -18.92 -8.22 -9.68
N LEU A 336 -19.55 -8.22 -10.85
CA LEU A 336 -20.90 -7.68 -11.06
C LEU A 336 -21.94 -8.47 -10.25
N ARG A 337 -21.87 -9.81 -10.26
CA ARG A 337 -22.77 -10.67 -9.46
C ARG A 337 -22.62 -10.43 -7.96
N SER A 338 -21.38 -10.25 -7.47
CA SER A 338 -21.12 -9.90 -6.07
C SER A 338 -21.78 -8.57 -5.71
N GLN A 339 -21.67 -7.56 -6.59
CA GLN A 339 -22.30 -6.25 -6.37
C GLN A 339 -23.83 -6.32 -6.35
N TRP A 340 -24.44 -7.16 -7.18
CA TRP A 340 -25.89 -7.36 -7.18
C TRP A 340 -26.38 -8.03 -5.89
N ARG A 341 -25.67 -9.04 -5.40
CA ARG A 341 -25.98 -9.69 -4.10
C ARG A 341 -25.90 -8.69 -2.94
N ASP A 342 -24.87 -7.84 -2.94
CA ASP A 342 -24.69 -6.83 -1.91
C ASP A 342 -25.80 -5.75 -1.97
N ALA A 343 -26.31 -5.42 -3.16
CA ALA A 343 -27.44 -4.50 -3.33
C ALA A 343 -28.78 -5.09 -2.86
N GLY A 344 -29.03 -6.38 -3.12
CA GLY A 344 -30.25 -7.07 -2.67
C GLY A 344 -30.32 -7.38 -1.17
N SER A 345 -29.19 -7.28 -0.46
CA SER A 345 -29.10 -7.53 0.99
C SER A 345 -29.22 -6.26 1.83
N ALA A 346 -29.42 -5.10 1.22
CA ALA A 346 -29.67 -3.86 1.94
C ALA A 346 -31.07 -3.93 2.59
N PRO A 347 -31.22 -3.66 3.91
CA PRO A 347 -32.52 -3.72 4.56
C PRO A 347 -33.49 -2.77 3.86
N ALA A 348 -34.64 -3.31 3.46
CA ALA A 348 -35.74 -2.50 2.95
C ALA A 348 -36.04 -1.41 3.98
N ILE A 349 -35.88 -0.16 3.58
CA ILE A 349 -36.32 1.00 4.37
C ILE A 349 -37.80 0.74 4.66
N SER A 350 -38.10 0.46 5.93
CA SER A 350 -39.44 0.43 6.47
C SER A 350 -40.16 1.68 5.98
N LYS A 351 -41.15 1.48 5.10
CA LYS A 351 -42.14 2.51 4.80
C LYS A 351 -42.78 2.86 6.14
N LYS A 352 -42.46 4.05 6.67
CA LYS A 352 -43.24 4.66 7.74
C LYS A 352 -44.70 4.64 7.29
N SER A 353 -45.51 3.85 7.98
CA SER A 353 -46.96 3.92 7.92
C SER A 353 -47.38 5.32 8.37
N ALA A 354 -48.33 5.88 7.62
CA ALA A 354 -49.04 7.12 7.93
C ALA A 354 -49.78 7.03 9.27
#